data_AF-A0AAG5DAS4-F1
#
_entry.id   AF-A0AAG5DAS4-F1
#
_cell.length_a   1.000
_cell.length_b   1.000
_cell.length_c   1.000
_cell.angle_alpha   90.00
_cell.angle_beta   90.00
_cell.angle_gamma   90.00
#
_symmetry.space_group_name_H-M   'P 1'
#
loop_
_entity.id
_entity.type
_entity.pdbx_description
1 polymer ?
#
loop_
_entity_poly.entity_id
_entity_poly.type
_entity_poly.pdbx_seq_one_letter_code
_entity_poly.pdbx_strand_id
1 'polypeptide(L)'
;MGGSTHFLPAAGWLLGAGLLCCLGRGVALPFPDFGIPGPVSNSAKVRTGALAISNDFNNVDEYGIELLSSYSTLAIVRDTLYSISEEVASAGKAIGTAFATLATSTGPSIDTVFNGATSAITSMEALLSTSFTEEYTTLENAIGSYVTDEFRDSFTELTGALNSLRQAVGRLKPAVEQAKTASKNSATIAPTLISKYVTPKMIQDVLDGLVRTRANIQVITYTVTNSLSKLEVADEFIIDITAEAEMQSVGVESAFEEFSIATTSVASDTSDELVEALQEGYGLETDAIALIQTELDASTDFTTNFVPQLSTVDGILGTAALASFGLDINDRIADYLELLGAVDDDVTTFFSDEACLPIFELVHVLIDNGPYATFCFEKYAAQVFNLFPNFVSLASNCYADESVKLDALYVAVLPLVQLILFDVEDLSESLTTCISYPDDALCFSMISPLYETLLALTTTKRDYILQLFEHETNASVQRFSACYHAQKFRLRQVMYELETDVELCETEGPLGG
;
A
#
# COMPACT_ATOMS: atom_id res chain seq x y z
N MET A 1 -12.82 -67.80 18.71
CA MET A 1 -11.74 -68.72 18.29
C MET A 1 -10.51 -67.85 18.08
N GLY A 2 -9.52 -67.75 18.95
CA GLY A 2 -8.99 -68.68 19.95
C GLY A 2 -7.50 -68.78 19.67
N GLY A 3 -6.65 -68.40 20.64
CA GLY A 3 -5.22 -68.73 20.58
C GLY A 3 -4.27 -67.67 21.14
N SER A 4 -4.29 -67.47 22.45
CA SER A 4 -3.27 -66.76 23.22
C SER A 4 -2.59 -67.73 24.20
N THR A 5 -1.25 -67.71 24.25
CA THR A 5 -0.42 -68.48 25.20
C THR A 5 0.66 -67.59 25.82
N HIS A 6 0.32 -66.98 26.96
CA HIS A 6 0.88 -67.20 28.29
C HIS A 6 2.36 -67.58 28.57
N PHE A 7 2.87 -66.93 29.63
CA PHE A 7 3.68 -67.38 30.79
C PHE A 7 5.23 -67.18 30.85
N LEU A 8 5.64 -66.33 31.82
CA LEU A 8 6.89 -66.23 32.62
C LEU A 8 7.19 -67.56 33.39
N PRO A 9 8.33 -67.84 34.11
CA PRO A 9 9.20 -66.91 34.90
C PRO A 9 10.71 -67.31 35.18
N ALA A 10 11.41 -66.41 35.90
CA ALA A 10 12.41 -66.56 37.01
C ALA A 10 13.66 -67.50 37.02
N ALA A 11 14.78 -66.88 37.48
CA ALA A 11 15.79 -67.32 38.48
C ALA A 11 17.05 -68.16 38.10
N GLY A 12 18.22 -67.79 38.66
CA GLY A 12 19.18 -68.76 39.23
C GLY A 12 20.69 -68.66 38.92
N TRP A 13 21.43 -67.89 39.72
CA TRP A 13 22.75 -68.13 40.37
C TRP A 13 23.99 -68.79 39.70
N LEU A 14 25.11 -68.10 39.97
CA LEU A 14 26.58 -68.30 39.89
C LEU A 14 27.26 -69.66 40.26
N LEU A 15 28.52 -69.76 39.75
CA LEU A 15 29.76 -70.51 40.16
C LEU A 15 30.19 -71.58 39.11
N GLY A 16 31.44 -71.72 38.63
CA GLY A 16 32.73 -71.05 38.82
C GLY A 16 33.89 -71.87 38.17
N ALA A 17 35.01 -71.18 37.89
CA ALA A 17 36.41 -71.65 37.70
C ALA A 17 36.87 -72.35 36.38
N GLY A 18 37.94 -71.79 35.75
CA GLY A 18 38.96 -72.60 35.07
C GLY A 18 39.65 -72.07 33.79
N LEU A 19 40.79 -71.35 33.97
CA LEU A 19 42.05 -71.46 33.20
C LEU A 19 42.20 -70.98 31.72
N LEU A 20 43.02 -69.92 31.59
CA LEU A 20 44.15 -69.66 30.67
C LEU A 20 44.05 -69.69 29.12
N CYS A 21 44.55 -68.58 28.56
CA CYS A 21 45.37 -68.41 27.35
C CYS A 21 44.74 -68.59 25.95
N CYS A 22 44.51 -67.46 25.27
CA CYS A 22 45.10 -67.08 23.96
C CYS A 22 44.60 -65.67 23.60
N LEU A 23 45.39 -64.63 23.84
CA LEU A 23 46.15 -63.90 22.82
C LEU A 23 45.32 -63.33 21.66
N GLY A 24 45.21 -61.99 21.68
CA GLY A 24 45.58 -61.19 20.52
C GLY A 24 44.48 -60.92 19.50
N ARG A 25 43.65 -59.92 19.79
CA ARG A 25 43.29 -58.82 18.86
C ARG A 25 42.42 -57.82 19.60
N GLY A 26 43.06 -56.90 20.31
CA GLY A 26 42.42 -55.64 20.65
C GLY A 26 42.20 -54.90 19.34
N VAL A 27 40.96 -54.89 18.86
CA VAL A 27 40.54 -53.88 17.89
C VAL A 27 40.45 -52.59 18.70
N ALA A 28 41.57 -51.87 18.76
CA ALA A 28 41.57 -50.52 19.27
C ALA A 28 40.63 -49.72 18.37
N LEU A 29 39.46 -49.34 18.90
CA LEU A 29 38.67 -48.26 18.32
C LEU A 29 39.64 -47.07 18.18
N PRO A 30 39.92 -46.59 16.96
CA PRO A 30 40.76 -45.42 16.83
C PRO A 30 40.02 -44.30 17.55
N PHE A 31 40.68 -43.68 18.53
CA PHE A 31 40.29 -42.37 19.04
C PHE A 31 41.25 -41.35 18.41
N PRO A 32 40.98 -40.94 17.17
CA PRO A 32 41.81 -39.97 16.48
C PRO A 32 41.44 -38.55 16.81
N ASP A 33 42.41 -37.77 17.27
CA ASP A 33 42.17 -36.41 17.70
C ASP A 33 43.30 -35.49 17.23
N PHE A 34 42.96 -34.43 16.49
CA PHE A 34 43.90 -33.38 16.05
C PHE A 34 45.08 -33.89 15.20
N GLY A 35 44.89 -34.94 14.40
CA GLY A 35 45.90 -35.42 13.45
C GLY A 35 46.93 -36.39 14.04
N ILE A 36 46.71 -36.88 15.26
CA ILE A 36 47.56 -37.91 15.90
C ILE A 36 46.76 -39.20 16.22
N PRO A 37 47.39 -40.38 16.16
CA PRO A 37 46.73 -41.64 16.49
C PRO A 37 46.75 -41.89 18.01
N GLY A 38 45.98 -41.11 18.76
CA GLY A 38 45.78 -41.29 20.19
C GLY A 38 44.78 -40.29 20.77
N PRO A 39 44.11 -40.63 21.90
CA PRO A 39 43.01 -39.84 22.42
C PRO A 39 43.48 -38.55 23.11
N VAL A 40 43.04 -37.40 22.59
CA VAL A 40 43.10 -36.08 23.21
C VAL A 40 41.78 -35.83 23.94
N SER A 41 41.86 -35.56 25.23
CA SER A 41 40.66 -35.31 26.05
C SER A 41 39.83 -34.14 25.51
N ASN A 42 38.50 -34.30 25.51
CA ASN A 42 37.51 -33.32 25.04
C ASN A 42 37.47 -33.01 23.53
N SER A 43 38.17 -33.76 22.67
CA SER A 43 38.05 -33.64 21.21
C SER A 43 36.61 -33.77 20.70
N ALA A 44 35.83 -34.70 21.26
CA ALA A 44 34.42 -34.88 20.94
C ALA A 44 33.59 -33.62 21.22
N LYS A 45 33.93 -32.85 22.28
CA LYS A 45 33.27 -31.58 22.58
C LYS A 45 33.63 -30.51 21.55
N VAL A 46 34.88 -30.48 21.08
CA VAL A 46 35.32 -29.58 20.00
C VAL A 46 34.55 -29.88 18.73
N ARG A 47 34.38 -31.17 18.38
CA ARG A 47 33.54 -31.59 17.25
C ARG A 47 32.10 -31.11 17.41
N THR A 48 31.48 -31.35 18.57
CA THR A 48 30.10 -30.92 18.82
C THR A 48 29.96 -29.39 18.72
N GLY A 49 30.89 -28.61 19.27
CA GLY A 49 30.89 -27.16 19.14
C GLY A 49 31.06 -26.68 17.70
N ALA A 50 31.93 -27.35 16.92
CA ALA A 50 32.15 -27.03 15.51
C ALA A 50 30.93 -27.33 14.64
N LEU A 51 30.24 -28.45 14.88
CA LEU A 51 28.99 -28.77 14.19
C LEU A 51 27.86 -27.81 14.59
N ALA A 52 27.83 -27.36 15.84
CA ALA A 52 26.86 -26.33 16.27
C ALA A 52 27.08 -25.00 15.52
N ILE A 53 28.34 -24.54 15.38
CA ILE A 53 28.67 -23.37 14.54
C ILE A 53 28.23 -23.59 13.10
N SER A 54 28.51 -24.77 12.54
CA SER A 54 28.12 -25.09 11.16
C SER A 54 26.61 -25.01 10.95
N ASN A 55 25.82 -25.43 11.94
CA ASN A 55 24.37 -25.35 11.89
C ASN A 55 23.90 -23.92 12.06
N ASP A 56 24.41 -23.19 13.05
CA ASP A 56 24.03 -21.80 13.28
C ASP A 56 24.33 -20.91 12.06
N PHE A 57 25.43 -21.15 11.35
CA PHE A 57 25.71 -20.45 10.08
C PHE A 57 24.75 -20.83 8.94
N ASN A 58 24.28 -22.07 8.87
CA ASN A 58 23.24 -22.44 7.88
C ASN A 58 21.88 -21.77 8.18
N ASN A 59 21.69 -21.19 9.37
CA ASN A 59 20.46 -20.50 9.71
C ASN A 59 20.52 -19.01 9.34
N VAL A 60 21.69 -18.50 8.94
CA VAL A 60 21.86 -17.08 8.53
C VAL A 60 21.14 -16.80 7.21
N ASP A 61 21.10 -17.78 6.30
CA ASP A 61 20.48 -17.71 4.98
C ASP A 61 19.13 -18.45 4.89
N GLU A 62 18.57 -18.91 6.01
CA GLU A 62 17.34 -19.72 6.02
C GLU A 62 16.06 -18.87 5.92
N TYR A 63 16.08 -17.62 6.38
CA TYR A 63 14.91 -16.75 6.34
C TYR A 63 14.69 -16.20 4.93
N GLY A 64 13.58 -16.61 4.31
CA GLY A 64 13.18 -16.17 2.98
C GLY A 64 11.80 -15.53 2.99
N ILE A 65 11.66 -14.48 2.17
CA ILE A 65 10.47 -13.68 1.98
C ILE A 65 10.04 -13.71 0.51
N GLU A 66 8.74 -13.55 0.27
CA GLU A 66 8.16 -13.33 -1.07
C GLU A 66 7.61 -11.90 -1.11
N LEU A 67 8.02 -11.13 -2.13
CA LEU A 67 7.54 -9.77 -2.35
C LEU A 67 6.49 -9.81 -3.46
N LEU A 68 5.33 -9.25 -3.17
CA LEU A 68 4.17 -9.23 -4.05
C LEU A 68 3.97 -7.85 -4.70
N SER A 69 4.46 -6.78 -4.09
CA SER A 69 4.43 -5.44 -4.69
C SER A 69 5.42 -5.32 -5.86
N SER A 70 5.18 -4.34 -6.73
CA SER A 70 6.09 -4.02 -7.85
C SER A 70 7.19 -3.01 -7.49
N TYR A 71 7.33 -2.66 -6.20
CA TYR A 71 8.28 -1.65 -5.74
C TYR A 71 9.72 -2.19 -5.78
N SER A 72 10.48 -1.75 -6.79
CA SER A 72 11.80 -2.31 -7.11
C SER A 72 12.83 -2.21 -5.99
N THR A 73 12.73 -1.18 -5.14
CA THR A 73 13.66 -0.97 -4.03
C THR A 73 13.64 -2.15 -3.05
N LEU A 74 12.47 -2.70 -2.74
CA LEU A 74 12.36 -3.86 -1.85
C LEU A 74 13.07 -5.09 -2.44
N ALA A 75 12.91 -5.33 -3.74
CA ALA A 75 13.56 -6.43 -4.42
C ALA A 75 15.09 -6.28 -4.43
N ILE A 76 15.60 -5.07 -4.69
CA ILE A 76 17.04 -4.77 -4.65
C ILE A 76 17.62 -5.06 -3.27
N VAL A 77 16.95 -4.59 -2.20
CA VAL A 77 17.42 -4.80 -0.82
C VAL A 77 17.38 -6.28 -0.46
N ARG A 78 16.27 -6.99 -0.77
CA ARG A 78 16.13 -8.43 -0.52
C ARG A 78 17.25 -9.23 -1.18
N ASP A 79 17.46 -9.02 -2.48
CA ASP A 79 18.44 -9.80 -3.25
C ASP A 79 19.86 -9.54 -2.75
N THR A 80 20.15 -8.30 -2.34
CA THR A 80 21.44 -7.94 -1.74
C THR A 80 21.64 -8.59 -0.37
N LEU A 81 20.60 -8.62 0.48
CA LEU A 81 20.64 -9.30 1.78
C LEU A 81 20.83 -10.82 1.63
N TYR A 82 20.19 -11.44 0.63
CA TYR A 82 20.40 -12.86 0.30
C TYR A 82 21.83 -13.15 -0.16
N SER A 83 22.41 -12.28 -1.00
CA SER A 83 23.81 -12.42 -1.43
C SER A 83 24.76 -12.43 -0.23
N ILE A 84 24.62 -11.45 0.67
CA ILE A 84 25.44 -11.36 1.88
C ILE A 84 25.25 -12.59 2.77
N SER A 85 23.99 -12.97 3.04
CA SER A 85 23.68 -14.07 3.97
C SER A 85 24.16 -15.43 3.45
N GLU A 86 24.00 -15.72 2.15
CA GLU A 86 24.45 -16.95 1.51
C GLU A 86 25.98 -17.10 1.56
N GLU A 87 26.73 -16.04 1.24
CA GLU A 87 28.20 -16.07 1.29
C GLU A 87 28.72 -16.27 2.72
N VAL A 88 28.13 -15.58 3.70
CA VAL A 88 28.46 -15.73 5.13
C VAL A 88 28.13 -17.15 5.62
N ALA A 89 26.95 -17.68 5.28
CA ALA A 89 26.52 -19.02 5.67
C ALA A 89 27.48 -20.09 5.11
N SER A 90 27.81 -19.99 3.81
CA SER A 90 28.73 -20.89 3.12
C SER A 90 30.14 -20.89 3.75
N ALA A 91 30.72 -19.72 3.95
CA ALA A 91 32.05 -19.58 4.54
C ALA A 91 32.08 -20.02 6.03
N GLY A 92 31.04 -19.70 6.79
CA GLY A 92 30.88 -20.11 8.18
C GLY A 92 30.73 -21.64 8.35
N LYS A 93 29.96 -22.28 7.47
CA LYS A 93 29.84 -23.75 7.40
C LYS A 93 31.17 -24.42 7.11
N ALA A 94 32.01 -23.82 6.28
CA ALA A 94 33.36 -24.32 6.00
C ALA A 94 34.24 -24.32 7.26
N ILE A 95 34.11 -23.31 8.14
CA ILE A 95 34.79 -23.30 9.45
C ILE A 95 34.31 -24.46 10.32
N GLY A 96 33.00 -24.61 10.51
CA GLY A 96 32.44 -25.67 11.34
C GLY A 96 32.84 -27.07 10.84
N THR A 97 32.82 -27.27 9.52
CA THR A 97 33.28 -28.52 8.89
C THR A 97 34.77 -28.76 9.12
N ALA A 98 35.62 -27.76 8.87
CA ALA A 98 37.06 -27.89 9.04
C ALA A 98 37.46 -28.19 10.50
N PHE A 99 36.78 -27.59 11.48
CA PHE A 99 37.01 -27.86 12.91
C PHE A 99 36.47 -29.22 13.35
N ALA A 100 35.35 -29.69 12.78
CA ALA A 100 34.86 -31.04 13.00
C ALA A 100 35.81 -32.11 12.43
N THR A 101 36.41 -31.85 11.26
CA THR A 101 37.46 -32.70 10.67
C THR A 101 38.74 -32.65 11.51
N LEU A 102 39.17 -31.47 11.95
CA LEU A 102 40.34 -31.31 12.82
C LEU A 102 40.19 -32.15 14.10
N ALA A 103 39.02 -32.07 14.75
CA ALA A 103 38.73 -32.77 15.99
C ALA A 103 38.67 -34.30 15.85
N THR A 104 38.54 -34.85 14.64
CA THR A 104 38.37 -36.31 14.39
C THR A 104 39.48 -36.93 13.54
N SER A 105 40.49 -36.16 13.12
CA SER A 105 41.50 -36.66 12.19
C SER A 105 42.56 -37.54 12.84
N THR A 106 42.89 -38.66 12.18
CA THR A 106 43.93 -39.65 12.53
C THR A 106 45.34 -39.31 12.02
N GLY A 107 45.48 -38.29 11.15
CA GLY A 107 46.64 -38.16 10.26
C GLY A 107 46.47 -38.99 8.97
N PRO A 108 47.35 -38.78 7.95
CA PRO A 108 48.80 -38.95 8.13
C PRO A 108 49.61 -37.68 8.45
N SER A 109 49.04 -36.48 8.27
CA SER A 109 49.76 -35.21 8.47
C SER A 109 49.02 -34.27 9.43
N ILE A 110 49.71 -33.85 10.49
CA ILE A 110 49.23 -32.81 11.43
C ILE A 110 49.09 -31.48 10.68
N ASP A 111 50.04 -31.16 9.79
CA ASP A 111 50.01 -29.92 9.01
C ASP A 111 48.73 -29.78 8.19
N THR A 112 48.33 -30.84 7.48
CA THR A 112 47.16 -30.79 6.59
C THR A 112 45.88 -30.41 7.34
N VAL A 113 45.65 -30.98 8.52
CA VAL A 113 44.38 -30.78 9.25
C VAL A 113 44.33 -29.43 9.95
N PHE A 114 45.45 -28.97 10.51
CA PHE A 114 45.55 -27.64 11.13
C PHE A 114 45.54 -26.53 10.08
N ASN A 115 46.20 -26.74 8.93
CA ASN A 115 46.17 -25.80 7.82
C ASN A 115 44.75 -25.68 7.23
N GLY A 116 43.99 -26.77 7.16
CA GLY A 116 42.58 -26.74 6.76
C GLY A 116 41.73 -25.83 7.66
N ALA A 117 41.82 -26.01 8.99
CA ALA A 117 41.06 -25.19 9.95
C ALA A 117 41.48 -23.70 9.92
N THR A 118 42.78 -23.42 9.83
CA THR A 118 43.28 -22.02 9.77
C THR A 118 43.01 -21.36 8.42
N SER A 119 42.96 -22.12 7.32
CA SER A 119 42.58 -21.60 6.00
C SER A 119 41.09 -21.25 5.94
N ALA A 120 40.22 -22.05 6.55
CA ALA A 120 38.79 -21.74 6.66
C ALA A 120 38.55 -20.42 7.42
N ILE A 121 39.26 -20.21 8.53
CA ILE A 121 39.21 -18.93 9.26
C ILE A 121 39.71 -17.78 8.37
N THR A 122 40.85 -17.94 7.72
CA THR A 122 41.44 -16.88 6.88
C THR A 122 40.54 -16.50 5.71
N SER A 123 39.83 -17.48 5.13
CA SER A 123 38.89 -17.25 4.03
C SER A 123 37.67 -16.45 4.51
N MET A 124 37.15 -16.77 5.69
CA MET A 124 36.06 -16.00 6.32
C MET A 124 36.51 -14.58 6.69
N GLU A 125 37.69 -14.42 7.28
CA GLU A 125 38.25 -13.09 7.60
C GLU A 125 38.41 -12.22 6.34
N ALA A 126 38.82 -12.81 5.21
CA ALA A 126 38.92 -12.10 3.93
C ALA A 126 37.54 -11.69 3.39
N LEU A 127 36.55 -12.59 3.45
CA LEU A 127 35.17 -12.31 3.06
C LEU A 127 34.61 -11.10 3.82
N LEU A 128 34.64 -11.18 5.16
CA LEU A 128 34.06 -10.18 6.06
C LEU A 128 34.72 -8.79 5.96
N SER A 129 35.96 -8.71 5.46
CA SER A 129 36.72 -7.45 5.41
C SER A 129 36.75 -6.78 4.05
N THR A 130 36.50 -7.50 2.95
CA THR A 130 36.73 -6.96 1.60
C THR A 130 35.67 -7.29 0.57
N SER A 131 34.88 -8.35 0.74
CA SER A 131 34.01 -8.83 -0.34
C SER A 131 32.73 -8.02 -0.51
N PHE A 132 32.13 -7.50 0.55
CA PHE A 132 30.79 -6.89 0.50
C PHE A 132 30.75 -5.40 0.12
N THR A 133 31.78 -4.90 -0.56
CA THR A 133 31.86 -3.45 -0.87
C THR A 133 30.77 -3.02 -1.85
N GLU A 134 30.46 -3.86 -2.85
CA GLU A 134 29.44 -3.59 -3.86
C GLU A 134 28.03 -3.72 -3.29
N GLU A 135 27.80 -4.75 -2.47
CA GLU A 135 26.55 -4.99 -1.74
C GLU A 135 26.25 -3.84 -0.78
N TYR A 136 27.24 -3.38 0.00
CA TYR A 136 27.05 -2.23 0.87
C TYR A 136 26.75 -0.95 0.10
N THR A 137 27.44 -0.71 -1.02
CA THR A 137 27.14 0.46 -1.87
C THR A 137 25.70 0.38 -2.41
N THR A 138 25.25 -0.82 -2.77
CA THR A 138 23.88 -1.05 -3.27
C THR A 138 22.84 -0.80 -2.19
N LEU A 139 23.05 -1.31 -0.97
CA LEU A 139 22.18 -1.05 0.18
C LEU A 139 22.17 0.44 0.56
N GLU A 140 23.34 1.06 0.70
CA GLU A 140 23.46 2.48 1.08
C GLU A 140 22.74 3.42 0.10
N ASN A 141 22.79 3.10 -1.20
CA ASN A 141 22.07 3.88 -2.21
C ASN A 141 20.56 3.61 -2.21
N ALA A 142 20.12 2.43 -1.78
CA ALA A 142 18.72 2.03 -1.81
C ALA A 142 17.95 2.48 -0.55
N ILE A 143 18.59 2.39 0.62
CA ILE A 143 17.91 2.55 1.91
C ILE A 143 18.69 3.38 2.93
N GLY A 144 19.98 3.64 2.75
CA GLY A 144 20.81 4.29 3.77
C GLY A 144 21.77 3.33 4.49
N SER A 145 22.44 3.82 5.54
CA SER A 145 23.62 3.15 6.10
C SER A 145 23.34 2.22 7.28
N TYR A 146 22.19 2.30 7.96
CA TYR A 146 22.01 1.58 9.25
C TYR A 146 22.18 0.06 9.11
N VAL A 147 21.57 -0.56 8.09
CA VAL A 147 21.76 -2.01 7.82
C VAL A 147 23.23 -2.35 7.57
N THR A 148 23.93 -1.53 6.78
CA THR A 148 25.36 -1.78 6.50
C THR A 148 26.23 -1.58 7.72
N ASP A 149 25.87 -0.65 8.62
CA ASP A 149 26.58 -0.40 9.87
C ASP A 149 26.38 -1.55 10.87
N GLU A 150 25.18 -2.13 10.94
CA GLU A 150 24.93 -3.37 11.70
C GLU A 150 25.79 -4.55 11.19
N PHE A 151 25.90 -4.71 9.86
CA PHE A 151 26.78 -5.73 9.30
C PHE A 151 28.25 -5.46 9.62
N ARG A 152 28.72 -4.21 9.47
CA ARG A 152 30.11 -3.85 9.76
C ARG A 152 30.47 -4.10 11.23
N ASP A 153 29.58 -3.76 12.15
CA ASP A 153 29.77 -4.01 13.59
C ASP A 153 29.83 -5.53 13.87
N SER A 154 28.83 -6.28 13.43
CA SER A 154 28.76 -7.73 13.64
C SER A 154 29.94 -8.48 13.00
N PHE A 155 30.39 -8.05 11.82
CA PHE A 155 31.55 -8.62 11.12
C PHE A 155 32.87 -8.28 11.81
N THR A 156 32.98 -7.10 12.42
CA THR A 156 34.14 -6.72 13.24
C THR A 156 34.27 -7.61 14.47
N GLU A 157 33.17 -7.83 15.19
CA GLU A 157 33.13 -8.71 16.37
C GLU A 157 33.39 -10.18 16.00
N LEU A 158 32.79 -10.67 14.91
CA LEU A 158 33.07 -12.03 14.42
C LEU A 158 34.53 -12.20 14.04
N THR A 159 35.14 -11.22 13.34
CA THR A 159 36.57 -11.23 13.00
C THR A 159 37.45 -11.27 14.27
N GLY A 160 37.07 -10.57 15.34
CA GLY A 160 37.75 -10.65 16.64
C GLY A 160 37.68 -12.05 17.28
N ALA A 161 36.52 -12.71 17.20
CA ALA A 161 36.33 -14.07 17.70
C ALA A 161 37.11 -15.11 16.87
N LEU A 162 37.09 -15.00 15.54
CA LEU A 162 37.83 -15.85 14.61
C LEU A 162 39.34 -15.75 14.84
N ASN A 163 39.85 -14.54 15.06
CA ASN A 163 41.24 -14.32 15.45
C ASN A 163 41.63 -15.03 16.74
N SER A 164 40.77 -14.97 17.76
CA SER A 164 40.98 -15.68 19.04
C SER A 164 41.03 -17.20 18.84
N LEU A 165 40.12 -17.73 18.02
CA LEU A 165 40.06 -19.15 17.68
C LEU A 165 41.31 -19.60 16.90
N ARG A 166 41.74 -18.80 15.92
CA ARG A 166 42.98 -19.03 15.15
C ARG A 166 44.21 -19.09 16.05
N GLN A 167 44.32 -18.18 17.02
CA GLN A 167 45.41 -18.20 18.00
C GLN A 167 45.37 -19.43 18.91
N ALA A 168 44.19 -19.87 19.34
CA ALA A 168 44.04 -21.08 20.16
C ALA A 168 44.52 -22.33 19.41
N VAL A 169 44.12 -22.47 18.14
CA VAL A 169 44.56 -23.56 17.26
C VAL A 169 46.07 -23.45 16.94
N GLY A 170 46.58 -22.24 16.76
CA GLY A 170 48.01 -21.96 16.56
C GLY A 170 48.88 -22.35 17.77
N ARG A 171 48.35 -22.31 19.00
CA ARG A 171 49.01 -22.84 20.20
C ARG A 171 48.87 -24.36 20.32
N LEU A 172 47.74 -24.92 19.89
CA LEU A 172 47.48 -26.36 19.95
C LEU A 172 48.37 -27.16 18.97
N LYS A 173 48.58 -26.64 17.75
CA LYS A 173 49.40 -27.29 16.71
C LYS A 173 50.79 -27.73 17.18
N PRO A 174 51.67 -26.82 17.68
CA PRO A 174 53.01 -27.21 18.12
C PRO A 174 53.00 -28.16 19.33
N ALA A 175 51.96 -28.11 20.19
CA ALA A 175 51.81 -29.03 21.30
C ALA A 175 51.50 -30.47 20.82
N VAL A 176 50.65 -30.60 19.79
CA VAL A 176 50.36 -31.89 19.13
C VAL A 176 51.59 -32.44 18.41
N GLU A 177 52.36 -31.59 17.73
CA GLU A 177 53.63 -31.98 17.08
C GLU A 177 54.68 -32.47 18.09
N GLN A 178 54.79 -31.79 19.25
CA GLN A 178 55.66 -32.21 20.34
C GLN A 178 55.23 -33.56 20.93
N ALA A 179 53.92 -33.79 21.11
CA ALA A 179 53.42 -35.08 21.56
C ALA A 179 53.77 -36.21 20.57
N LYS A 180 53.63 -35.96 19.27
CA LYS A 180 53.99 -36.91 18.21
C LYS A 180 55.50 -37.20 18.20
N THR A 181 56.32 -36.16 18.29
CA THR A 181 57.79 -36.28 18.32
C THR A 181 58.27 -37.02 19.57
N ALA A 182 57.73 -36.70 20.75
CA ALA A 182 58.05 -37.37 22.00
C ALA A 182 57.63 -38.85 22.01
N SER A 183 56.62 -39.22 21.22
CA SER A 183 56.23 -40.62 21.00
C SER A 183 57.16 -41.38 20.05
N LYS A 184 58.21 -40.74 19.53
CA LYS A 184 59.10 -41.25 18.48
C LYS A 184 58.32 -41.68 17.23
N ASN A 185 57.31 -40.89 16.85
CA ASN A 185 56.42 -41.16 15.72
C ASN A 185 55.67 -42.49 15.80
N SER A 186 55.36 -42.96 17.01
CA SER A 186 54.61 -44.20 17.24
C SER A 186 53.28 -44.21 16.47
N ALA A 187 52.88 -45.41 16.02
CA ALA A 187 51.57 -45.67 15.42
C ALA A 187 50.41 -45.54 16.44
N THR A 188 50.72 -45.53 17.74
CA THR A 188 49.76 -45.23 18.81
C THR A 188 50.44 -44.43 19.91
N ILE A 189 49.83 -43.33 20.33
CA ILE A 189 50.37 -42.46 21.38
C ILE A 189 49.59 -42.66 22.68
N ALA A 190 50.31 -42.90 23.78
CA ALA A 190 49.67 -43.09 25.08
C ALA A 190 49.02 -41.79 25.60
N PRO A 191 47.84 -41.85 26.25
CA PRO A 191 47.13 -40.67 26.74
C PRO A 191 47.95 -39.82 27.73
N THR A 192 48.77 -40.46 28.57
CA THR A 192 49.66 -39.79 29.54
C THR A 192 50.77 -38.99 28.88
N LEU A 193 51.18 -39.37 27.66
CA LEU A 193 52.17 -38.63 26.89
C LEU A 193 51.52 -37.46 26.15
N ILE A 194 50.31 -37.65 25.63
CA ILE A 194 49.52 -36.58 25.01
C ILE A 194 49.24 -35.48 26.03
N SER A 195 48.72 -35.82 27.21
CA SER A 195 48.34 -34.84 28.24
C SER A 195 49.51 -34.04 28.83
N LYS A 196 50.75 -34.51 28.65
CA LYS A 196 51.96 -33.78 29.04
C LYS A 196 52.21 -32.55 28.15
N TYR A 197 51.88 -32.63 26.87
CA TYR A 197 52.11 -31.54 25.89
C TYR A 197 50.82 -30.83 25.52
N VAL A 198 49.75 -31.59 25.25
CA VAL A 198 48.40 -31.06 24.98
C VAL A 198 47.68 -30.90 26.31
N THR A 199 47.79 -29.71 26.89
CA THR A 199 47.18 -29.41 28.19
C THR A 199 45.65 -29.26 28.05
N PRO A 200 44.86 -29.58 29.10
CA PRO A 200 43.42 -29.32 29.10
C PRO A 200 43.06 -27.86 28.80
N LYS A 201 43.93 -26.91 29.20
CA LYS A 201 43.75 -25.49 28.91
C LYS A 201 43.78 -25.17 27.43
N MET A 202 44.65 -25.82 26.63
CA MET A 202 44.71 -25.58 25.18
C MET A 202 43.43 -26.02 24.47
N ILE A 203 42.84 -27.15 24.89
CA ILE A 203 41.56 -27.61 24.35
C ILE A 203 40.41 -26.70 24.80
N GLN A 204 40.45 -26.25 26.05
CA GLN A 204 39.47 -25.27 26.55
C GLN A 204 39.55 -23.95 25.79
N ASP A 205 40.74 -23.43 25.50
CA ASP A 205 40.91 -22.20 24.72
C ASP A 205 40.29 -22.34 23.30
N VAL A 206 40.37 -23.53 22.68
CA VAL A 206 39.70 -23.82 21.39
C VAL A 206 38.19 -23.85 21.55
N LEU A 207 37.67 -24.51 22.60
CA LEU A 207 36.23 -24.53 22.89
C LEU A 207 35.69 -23.12 23.15
N ASP A 208 36.39 -22.31 23.93
CA ASP A 208 36.02 -20.92 24.22
C ASP A 208 36.01 -20.07 22.94
N GLY A 209 36.98 -20.29 22.04
CA GLY A 209 37.01 -19.65 20.73
C GLY A 209 35.81 -20.03 19.86
N LEU A 210 35.41 -21.31 19.85
CA LEU A 210 34.21 -21.78 19.14
C LEU A 210 32.95 -21.15 19.74
N VAL A 211 32.82 -21.13 21.08
CA VAL A 211 31.66 -20.52 21.75
C VAL A 211 31.56 -19.02 21.47
N ARG A 212 32.67 -18.28 21.46
CA ARG A 212 32.68 -16.86 21.07
C ARG A 212 32.30 -16.65 19.61
N THR A 213 32.82 -17.49 18.71
CA THR A 213 32.45 -17.43 17.29
C THR A 213 30.95 -17.62 17.14
N ARG A 214 30.39 -18.63 17.82
CA ARG A 214 28.96 -18.93 17.83
C ARG A 214 28.11 -17.77 18.35
N ALA A 215 28.53 -17.10 19.42
CA ALA A 215 27.79 -15.97 19.99
C ALA A 215 27.62 -14.81 18.99
N ASN A 216 28.63 -14.57 18.15
CA ASN A 216 28.60 -13.49 17.16
C ASN A 216 27.78 -13.83 15.90
N ILE A 217 27.41 -15.10 15.67
CA ILE A 217 26.52 -15.48 14.55
C ILE A 217 25.12 -14.91 14.75
N GLN A 218 24.64 -14.87 15.99
CA GLN A 218 23.26 -14.47 16.30
C GLN A 218 22.94 -13.03 15.90
N VAL A 219 23.92 -12.12 16.00
CA VAL A 219 23.73 -10.72 15.59
C VAL A 219 23.58 -10.63 14.08
N ILE A 220 24.36 -11.40 13.31
CA ILE A 220 24.26 -11.43 11.84
C ILE A 220 22.90 -12.01 11.41
N THR A 221 22.49 -13.13 12.01
CA THR A 221 21.16 -13.72 11.75
C THR A 221 20.06 -12.71 12.08
N TYR A 222 20.19 -11.99 13.21
CA TYR A 222 19.23 -10.96 13.58
C TYR A 222 19.16 -9.84 12.53
N THR A 223 20.29 -9.26 12.11
CA THR A 223 20.31 -8.20 11.08
C THR A 223 19.65 -8.64 9.79
N VAL A 224 19.96 -9.85 9.29
CA VAL A 224 19.33 -10.39 8.06
C VAL A 224 17.82 -10.59 8.25
N THR A 225 17.41 -11.34 9.28
CA THR A 225 16.00 -11.66 9.51
C THR A 225 15.16 -10.43 9.81
N ASN A 226 15.67 -9.51 10.63
CA ASN A 226 14.96 -8.28 11.00
C ASN A 226 14.80 -7.35 9.79
N SER A 227 15.85 -7.19 8.98
CA SER A 227 15.77 -6.37 7.76
C SER A 227 14.80 -6.97 6.75
N LEU A 228 14.88 -8.28 6.49
CA LEU A 228 13.96 -8.98 5.59
C LEU A 228 12.51 -8.93 6.07
N SER A 229 12.27 -9.11 7.38
CA SER A 229 10.91 -9.01 7.95
C SER A 229 10.32 -7.61 7.80
N LYS A 230 11.14 -6.56 7.87
CA LYS A 230 10.69 -5.18 7.59
C LYS A 230 10.33 -4.96 6.13
N LEU A 231 11.00 -5.65 5.19
CA LEU A 231 10.60 -5.64 3.79
C LEU A 231 9.22 -6.28 3.57
N GLU A 232 8.89 -7.36 4.28
CA GLU A 232 7.55 -7.97 4.20
C GLU A 232 6.46 -7.03 4.69
N VAL A 233 6.68 -6.36 5.82
CA VAL A 233 5.72 -5.37 6.35
C VAL A 233 5.56 -4.19 5.39
N ALA A 234 6.66 -3.72 4.80
CA ALA A 234 6.61 -2.66 3.78
C ALA A 234 5.86 -3.10 2.52
N ASP A 235 6.06 -4.34 2.08
CA ASP A 235 5.40 -4.91 0.90
C ASP A 235 3.89 -5.03 1.09
N GLU A 236 3.45 -5.57 2.24
CA GLU A 236 2.04 -5.65 2.62
C GLU A 236 1.40 -4.25 2.67
N PHE A 237 2.08 -3.28 3.30
CA PHE A 237 1.59 -1.91 3.38
C PHE A 237 1.43 -1.26 2.00
N ILE A 238 2.38 -1.43 1.08
CA ILE A 238 2.30 -0.89 -0.29
C ILE A 238 1.11 -1.49 -1.04
N ILE A 239 0.84 -2.79 -0.88
CA ILE A 239 -0.29 -3.46 -1.52
C ILE A 239 -1.60 -2.91 -0.98
N ASP A 240 -1.73 -2.85 0.33
CA ASP A 240 -2.95 -2.39 1.00
C ASP A 240 -3.26 -0.93 0.66
N ILE A 241 -2.24 -0.06 0.71
CA ILE A 241 -2.44 1.36 0.42
C ILE A 241 -2.72 1.64 -1.06
N THR A 242 -2.15 0.84 -1.97
CA THR A 242 -2.48 0.92 -3.40
C THR A 242 -3.93 0.51 -3.65
N ALA A 243 -4.37 -0.60 -3.05
CA ALA A 243 -5.75 -1.06 -3.14
C ALA A 243 -6.74 -0.04 -2.54
N GLU A 244 -6.36 0.60 -1.43
CA GLU A 244 -7.16 1.67 -0.83
C GLU A 244 -7.25 2.89 -1.77
N ALA A 245 -6.14 3.36 -2.33
CA ALA A 245 -6.14 4.49 -3.27
C ALA A 245 -7.01 4.21 -4.52
N GLU A 246 -6.97 2.99 -5.06
CA GLU A 246 -7.83 2.54 -6.16
C GLU A 246 -9.31 2.54 -5.74
N MET A 247 -9.63 1.95 -4.58
CA MET A 247 -11.00 1.90 -4.06
C MET A 247 -11.57 3.31 -3.84
N GLN A 248 -10.76 4.22 -3.29
CA GLN A 248 -11.18 5.58 -3.02
C GLN A 248 -11.30 6.43 -4.29
N SER A 249 -10.50 6.16 -5.32
CA SER A 249 -10.69 6.77 -6.65
C SER A 249 -12.07 6.42 -7.22
N VAL A 250 -12.44 5.13 -7.17
CA VAL A 250 -13.79 4.66 -7.56
C VAL A 250 -14.87 5.27 -6.67
N GLY A 251 -14.59 5.50 -5.38
CA GLY A 251 -15.49 6.17 -4.45
C GLY A 251 -15.84 7.60 -4.87
N VAL A 252 -14.88 8.35 -5.40
CA VAL A 252 -15.11 9.70 -5.93
C VAL A 252 -15.96 9.66 -7.20
N GLU A 253 -15.64 8.77 -8.14
CA GLU A 253 -16.44 8.54 -9.35
C GLU A 253 -17.90 8.17 -9.01
N SER A 254 -18.08 7.30 -8.02
CA SER A 254 -19.41 6.88 -7.55
C SER A 254 -20.17 8.04 -6.92
N ALA A 255 -19.51 8.92 -6.15
CA ALA A 255 -20.14 10.10 -5.59
C ALA A 255 -20.61 11.09 -6.66
N PHE A 256 -19.84 11.26 -7.73
CA PHE A 256 -20.25 12.03 -8.90
C PHE A 256 -21.45 11.40 -9.62
N GLU A 257 -21.42 10.07 -9.85
CA GLU A 257 -22.53 9.35 -10.50
C GLU A 257 -23.83 9.47 -9.70
N GLU A 258 -23.78 9.28 -8.39
CA GLU A 258 -24.93 9.45 -7.50
C GLU A 258 -25.50 10.87 -7.56
N PHE A 259 -24.62 11.89 -7.51
CA PHE A 259 -25.01 13.29 -7.64
C PHE A 259 -25.64 13.59 -9.02
N SER A 260 -25.06 13.06 -10.10
CA SER A 260 -25.50 13.25 -11.47
C SER A 260 -26.89 12.64 -11.72
N ILE A 261 -27.11 11.41 -11.24
CA ILE A 261 -28.42 10.73 -11.33
C ILE A 261 -29.49 11.52 -10.56
N ALA A 262 -29.19 11.92 -9.31
CA ALA A 262 -30.13 12.67 -8.50
C ALA A 262 -30.47 14.02 -9.14
N THR A 263 -29.46 14.77 -9.59
CA THR A 263 -29.62 16.08 -10.23
C THR A 263 -30.45 15.98 -11.51
N THR A 264 -30.17 14.99 -12.36
CA THR A 264 -30.92 14.75 -13.61
C THR A 264 -32.38 14.40 -13.31
N SER A 265 -32.64 13.56 -12.30
CA SER A 265 -34.01 13.20 -11.91
C SER A 265 -34.79 14.42 -11.46
N VAL A 266 -34.23 15.23 -10.54
CA VAL A 266 -34.91 16.41 -10.02
C VAL A 266 -35.13 17.46 -11.11
N ALA A 267 -34.17 17.62 -12.03
CA ALA A 267 -34.31 18.49 -13.19
C ALA A 267 -35.45 18.06 -14.11
N SER A 268 -35.55 16.77 -14.41
CA SER A 268 -36.62 16.21 -15.24
C SER A 268 -37.98 16.40 -14.57
N ASP A 269 -38.09 16.07 -13.28
CA ASP A 269 -39.34 16.23 -12.52
C ASP A 269 -39.76 17.70 -12.48
N THR A 270 -38.81 18.62 -12.26
CA THR A 270 -39.09 20.06 -12.26
C THR A 270 -39.51 20.56 -13.64
N SER A 271 -38.81 20.12 -14.71
CA SER A 271 -39.17 20.45 -16.09
C SER A 271 -40.59 20.00 -16.41
N ASP A 272 -40.94 18.77 -16.05
CA ASP A 272 -42.27 18.20 -16.29
C ASP A 272 -43.33 18.99 -15.51
N GLU A 273 -43.09 19.33 -14.23
CA GLU A 273 -44.00 20.14 -13.42
C GLU A 273 -44.23 21.54 -14.02
N LEU A 274 -43.16 22.20 -14.48
CA LEU A 274 -43.25 23.52 -15.11
C LEU A 274 -44.05 23.46 -16.43
N VAL A 275 -43.78 22.45 -17.27
CA VAL A 275 -44.48 22.24 -18.54
C VAL A 275 -45.95 21.91 -18.31
N GLU A 276 -46.27 21.01 -17.38
CA GLU A 276 -47.63 20.63 -17.03
C GLU A 276 -48.42 21.85 -16.53
N ALA A 277 -47.86 22.63 -15.60
CA ALA A 277 -48.52 23.81 -15.06
C ALA A 277 -48.80 24.87 -16.14
N LEU A 278 -47.84 25.14 -17.03
CA LEU A 278 -48.02 26.06 -18.15
C LEU A 278 -49.07 25.55 -19.15
N GLN A 279 -49.05 24.25 -19.43
CA GLN A 279 -49.97 23.62 -20.39
C GLN A 279 -51.41 23.57 -19.84
N GLU A 280 -51.59 23.25 -18.56
CA GLU A 280 -52.91 23.27 -17.91
C GLU A 280 -53.48 24.70 -17.91
N GLY A 281 -52.68 25.68 -17.47
CA GLY A 281 -53.11 27.07 -17.40
C GLY A 281 -53.50 27.64 -18.76
N TYR A 282 -52.68 27.44 -19.80
CA TYR A 282 -53.01 27.90 -21.15
C TYR A 282 -54.13 27.08 -21.80
N GLY A 283 -54.23 25.78 -21.47
CA GLY A 283 -55.28 24.88 -21.94
C GLY A 283 -56.69 25.42 -21.63
N LEU A 284 -56.88 25.94 -20.41
CA LEU A 284 -58.15 26.57 -19.99
C LEU A 284 -58.57 27.71 -20.93
N GLU A 285 -57.62 28.56 -21.33
CA GLU A 285 -57.88 29.65 -22.26
C GLU A 285 -58.22 29.13 -23.65
N THR A 286 -57.46 28.17 -24.17
CA THR A 286 -57.72 27.61 -25.50
C THR A 286 -59.08 26.89 -25.58
N ASP A 287 -59.48 26.18 -24.52
CA ASP A 287 -60.79 25.54 -24.41
C ASP A 287 -61.92 26.58 -24.39
N ALA A 288 -61.74 27.67 -23.65
CA ALA A 288 -62.71 28.77 -23.61
C ALA A 288 -62.83 29.50 -24.96
N ILE A 289 -61.71 29.74 -25.64
CA ILE A 289 -61.68 30.34 -26.99
C ILE A 289 -62.39 29.45 -28.01
N ALA A 290 -62.22 28.13 -27.92
CA ALA A 290 -62.87 27.18 -28.83
C ALA A 290 -64.41 27.28 -28.79
N LEU A 291 -65.00 27.69 -27.66
CA LEU A 291 -66.45 27.87 -27.52
C LEU A 291 -66.99 29.08 -28.30
N ILE A 292 -66.16 30.09 -28.56
CA ILE A 292 -66.51 31.34 -29.26
C ILE A 292 -65.86 31.45 -30.65
N GLN A 293 -65.22 30.38 -31.13
CA GLN A 293 -64.43 30.41 -32.36
C GLN A 293 -65.24 30.77 -33.60
N THR A 294 -66.51 30.36 -33.66
CA THR A 294 -67.38 30.64 -34.82
C THR A 294 -67.65 32.14 -34.96
N GLU A 295 -67.85 32.82 -33.83
CA GLU A 295 -68.04 34.27 -33.75
C GLU A 295 -66.73 35.02 -34.05
N LEU A 296 -65.60 34.51 -33.57
CA LEU A 296 -64.28 35.06 -33.88
C LEU A 296 -63.97 34.99 -35.39
N ASP A 297 -64.20 33.84 -36.02
CA ASP A 297 -63.96 33.63 -37.45
C ASP A 297 -64.86 34.50 -38.34
N ALA A 298 -66.02 34.94 -37.83
CA ALA A 298 -66.91 35.85 -38.53
C ALA A 298 -66.39 37.31 -38.52
N SER A 299 -65.50 37.67 -37.60
CA SER A 299 -64.93 39.03 -37.50
C SER A 299 -63.70 39.22 -38.39
N THR A 300 -63.81 40.16 -39.34
CA THR A 300 -62.68 40.54 -40.19
C THR A 300 -61.57 41.27 -39.42
N ASP A 301 -61.94 42.00 -38.35
CA ASP A 301 -60.98 42.72 -37.52
C ASP A 301 -60.12 41.73 -36.70
N PHE A 302 -60.75 40.71 -36.12
CA PHE A 302 -60.05 39.62 -35.43
C PHE A 302 -59.08 38.89 -36.36
N THR A 303 -59.58 38.39 -37.50
CA THR A 303 -58.79 37.58 -38.44
C THR A 303 -57.60 38.34 -39.01
N THR A 304 -57.72 39.66 -39.18
CA THR A 304 -56.64 40.52 -39.70
C THR A 304 -55.67 40.96 -38.61
N ASN A 305 -56.18 41.38 -37.45
CA ASN A 305 -55.39 42.14 -36.48
C ASN A 305 -55.03 41.38 -35.20
N PHE A 306 -55.67 40.25 -34.87
CA PHE A 306 -55.45 39.53 -33.61
C PHE A 306 -55.02 38.05 -33.76
N VAL A 307 -55.31 37.39 -34.88
CA VAL A 307 -54.78 36.04 -35.18
C VAL A 307 -53.24 35.93 -35.06
N PRO A 308 -52.43 36.93 -35.47
CA PRO A 308 -50.98 36.89 -35.25
C PRO A 308 -50.57 36.78 -33.77
N GLN A 309 -51.36 37.37 -32.86
CA GLN A 309 -51.13 37.38 -31.42
C GLN A 309 -51.44 35.99 -30.86
N LEU A 310 -52.54 35.36 -31.28
CA LEU A 310 -52.82 33.96 -30.92
C LEU A 310 -51.72 33.01 -31.39
N SER A 311 -51.21 33.22 -32.61
CA SER A 311 -50.07 32.44 -33.13
C SER A 311 -48.80 32.67 -32.30
N THR A 312 -48.62 33.88 -31.75
CA THR A 312 -47.50 34.20 -30.86
C THR A 312 -47.64 33.51 -29.51
N VAL A 313 -48.84 33.51 -28.91
CA VAL A 313 -49.09 32.77 -27.65
C VAL A 313 -48.85 31.27 -27.86
N ASP A 314 -49.32 30.69 -28.96
CA ASP A 314 -49.08 29.27 -29.28
C ASP A 314 -47.59 28.97 -29.49
N GLY A 315 -46.83 29.91 -30.06
CA GLY A 315 -45.36 29.83 -30.14
C GLY A 315 -44.66 29.93 -28.77
N ILE A 316 -45.35 30.37 -27.71
CA ILE A 316 -44.81 30.48 -26.36
C ILE A 316 -45.25 29.31 -25.47
N LEU A 317 -46.56 29.05 -25.45
CA LEU A 317 -47.26 28.15 -24.51
C LEU A 317 -47.97 26.98 -25.21
N GLY A 318 -47.92 26.89 -26.54
CA GLY A 318 -48.45 25.74 -27.26
C GLY A 318 -47.66 24.47 -26.97
N THR A 319 -48.28 23.30 -27.19
CA THR A 319 -47.73 21.99 -26.80
C THR A 319 -46.32 21.76 -27.34
N ALA A 320 -46.05 22.13 -28.60
CA ALA A 320 -44.73 21.95 -29.19
C ALA A 320 -43.68 22.90 -28.59
N ALA A 321 -44.06 24.14 -28.28
CA ALA A 321 -43.18 25.13 -27.65
C ALA A 321 -42.82 24.72 -26.22
N LEU A 322 -43.79 24.25 -25.43
CA LEU A 322 -43.56 23.76 -24.07
C LEU A 322 -42.73 22.48 -24.05
N ALA A 323 -42.94 21.56 -24.99
CA ALA A 323 -42.09 20.37 -25.12
C ALA A 323 -40.62 20.75 -25.40
N SER A 324 -40.38 21.75 -26.27
CA SER A 324 -39.03 22.27 -26.50
C SER A 324 -38.46 22.95 -25.26
N PHE A 325 -39.27 23.71 -24.53
CA PHE A 325 -38.86 24.39 -23.30
C PHE A 325 -38.41 23.42 -22.20
N GLY A 326 -39.12 22.29 -22.02
CA GLY A 326 -38.70 21.25 -21.09
C GLY A 326 -37.38 20.57 -21.48
N LEU A 327 -37.18 20.30 -22.78
CA LEU A 327 -35.90 19.79 -23.29
C LEU A 327 -34.76 20.77 -23.04
N ASP A 328 -34.98 22.07 -23.28
CA ASP A 328 -33.99 23.12 -23.05
C ASP A 328 -33.55 23.24 -21.58
N ILE A 329 -34.39 22.87 -20.61
CA ILE A 329 -34.03 22.80 -19.19
C ILE A 329 -33.14 21.59 -18.93
N ASN A 330 -33.55 20.42 -19.42
CA ASN A 330 -32.81 19.17 -19.25
C ASN A 330 -31.42 19.23 -19.90
N ASP A 331 -31.33 19.81 -21.10
CA ASP A 331 -30.06 19.97 -21.83
C ASP A 331 -29.08 20.87 -21.06
N ARG A 332 -29.56 21.95 -20.43
CA ARG A 332 -28.71 22.81 -19.56
C ARG A 332 -28.15 22.07 -18.34
N ILE A 333 -28.91 21.14 -17.78
CA ILE A 333 -28.47 20.32 -16.65
C ILE A 333 -27.49 19.24 -17.12
N ALA A 334 -27.70 18.67 -18.31
CA ALA A 334 -26.75 17.75 -18.93
C ALA A 334 -25.39 18.43 -19.21
N ASP A 335 -25.41 19.62 -19.82
CA ASP A 335 -24.21 20.43 -20.08
C ASP A 335 -23.49 20.80 -18.77
N TYR A 336 -24.26 21.14 -17.72
CA TYR A 336 -23.74 21.41 -16.38
C TYR A 336 -22.99 20.20 -15.80
N LEU A 337 -23.57 19.00 -15.89
CA LEU A 337 -22.97 17.78 -15.36
C LEU A 337 -21.72 17.36 -16.12
N GLU A 338 -21.67 17.59 -17.44
CA GLU A 338 -20.45 17.38 -18.24
C GLU A 338 -19.30 18.30 -17.77
N LEU A 339 -19.60 19.59 -17.56
CA LEU A 339 -18.61 20.54 -17.04
C LEU A 339 -18.14 20.19 -15.62
N LEU A 340 -19.05 19.69 -14.77
CA LEU A 340 -18.74 19.29 -13.41
C LEU A 340 -17.85 18.04 -13.37
N GLY A 341 -18.16 17.03 -14.19
CA GLY A 341 -17.37 15.80 -14.30
C GLY A 341 -15.92 16.09 -14.72
N ALA A 342 -15.72 17.04 -15.66
CA ALA A 342 -14.39 17.46 -16.09
C ALA A 342 -13.53 18.11 -14.98
N VAL A 343 -14.13 18.57 -13.88
CA VAL A 343 -13.38 19.08 -12.71
C VAL A 343 -12.78 17.93 -11.88
N ASP A 344 -13.41 16.76 -11.92
CA ASP A 344 -13.10 15.59 -11.09
C ASP A 344 -12.17 14.56 -11.77
N ASP A 345 -11.97 14.67 -13.10
CA ASP A 345 -11.26 13.71 -13.97
C ASP A 345 -9.79 13.36 -13.60
N ASP A 346 -9.22 13.95 -12.56
CA ASP A 346 -7.79 13.88 -12.23
C ASP A 346 -7.52 13.34 -10.82
N VAL A 347 -8.47 12.62 -10.19
CA VAL A 347 -8.26 12.06 -8.85
C VAL A 347 -7.18 10.98 -8.85
N THR A 348 -7.16 10.10 -9.84
CA THR A 348 -6.18 9.01 -9.93
C THR A 348 -4.76 9.56 -10.14
N THR A 349 -4.58 10.52 -11.03
CA THR A 349 -3.27 11.18 -11.24
C THR A 349 -2.83 11.91 -9.98
N PHE A 350 -3.75 12.61 -9.30
CA PHE A 350 -3.42 13.29 -8.05
C PHE A 350 -2.95 12.30 -6.98
N PHE A 351 -3.59 11.14 -6.87
CA PHE A 351 -3.16 10.09 -5.95
C PHE A 351 -1.80 9.48 -6.35
N SER A 352 -1.57 9.20 -7.64
CA SER A 352 -0.33 8.58 -8.10
C SER A 352 0.88 9.50 -8.08
N ASP A 353 0.70 10.77 -8.43
CA ASP A 353 1.82 11.69 -8.67
C ASP A 353 2.19 12.47 -7.40
N GLU A 354 1.21 12.72 -6.52
CA GLU A 354 1.40 13.61 -5.36
C GLU A 354 1.20 12.91 -4.03
N ALA A 355 0.21 12.02 -3.94
CA ALA A 355 -0.10 11.33 -2.67
C ALA A 355 0.84 10.16 -2.34
N CYS A 356 1.70 9.76 -3.28
CA CYS A 356 2.69 8.71 -3.06
C CYS A 356 3.93 9.15 -2.26
N LEU A 357 4.22 10.45 -2.17
CA LEU A 357 5.43 10.93 -1.46
C LEU A 357 5.51 10.49 0.01
N PRO A 358 4.51 10.77 0.87
CA PRO A 358 4.56 10.32 2.26
C PRO A 358 4.53 8.79 2.41
N ILE A 359 4.02 8.06 1.41
CA ILE A 359 4.05 6.59 1.38
C ILE A 359 5.49 6.11 1.21
N PHE A 360 6.20 6.66 0.22
CA PHE A 360 7.59 6.29 -0.03
C PHE A 360 8.50 6.62 1.14
N GLU A 361 8.31 7.80 1.76
CA GLU A 361 9.10 8.21 2.91
C GLU A 361 8.87 7.28 4.11
N LEU A 362 7.61 6.95 4.40
CA LEU A 362 7.28 6.04 5.49
C LEU A 362 7.84 4.62 5.27
N VAL A 363 7.75 4.12 4.03
CA VAL A 363 8.34 2.84 3.64
C VAL A 363 9.86 2.89 3.77
N HIS A 364 10.50 3.98 3.32
CA HIS A 364 11.94 4.18 3.40
C HIS A 364 12.43 4.10 4.86
N VAL A 365 11.80 4.86 5.77
CA VAL A 365 12.11 4.83 7.21
C VAL A 365 11.99 3.43 7.80
N LEU A 366 10.99 2.64 7.38
CA LEU A 366 10.85 1.26 7.83
C LEU A 366 12.01 0.38 7.36
N ILE A 367 12.36 0.44 6.07
CA ILE A 367 13.31 -0.49 5.44
C ILE A 367 14.79 -0.11 5.64
N ASP A 368 15.09 1.15 5.93
CA ASP A 368 16.43 1.58 6.36
C ASP A 368 16.82 0.94 7.70
N ASN A 369 15.84 0.45 8.47
CA ASN A 369 16.08 -0.25 9.73
C ASN A 369 16.79 0.62 10.79
N GLY A 370 16.55 1.94 10.76
CA GLY A 370 17.05 2.86 11.78
C GLY A 370 16.50 2.60 13.19
N PRO A 371 17.04 3.29 14.22
CA PRO A 371 16.71 3.06 15.63
C PRO A 371 15.22 3.19 15.99
N TYR A 372 14.50 4.04 15.26
CA TYR A 372 13.08 4.34 15.48
C TYR A 372 12.16 3.85 14.36
N ALA A 373 12.69 3.15 13.35
CA ALA A 373 11.99 2.74 12.14
C ALA A 373 10.60 2.14 12.39
N THR A 374 10.51 1.12 13.25
CA THR A 374 9.22 0.45 13.57
C THR A 374 8.26 1.38 14.30
N PHE A 375 8.76 2.22 15.21
CA PHE A 375 7.90 3.15 15.94
C PHE A 375 7.32 4.22 15.01
N CYS A 376 8.15 4.80 14.14
CA CYS A 376 7.71 5.82 13.19
C CYS A 376 6.73 5.25 12.17
N PHE A 377 7.01 4.05 11.65
CA PHE A 377 6.08 3.33 10.78
C PHE A 377 4.70 3.18 11.44
N GLU A 378 4.64 2.62 12.66
CA GLU A 378 3.38 2.42 13.38
C GLU A 378 2.67 3.73 13.76
N LYS A 379 3.41 4.82 14.02
CA LYS A 379 2.86 6.14 14.35
C LYS A 379 2.12 6.77 13.17
N TYR A 380 2.63 6.59 11.95
CA TYR A 380 2.15 7.32 10.76
C TYR A 380 1.44 6.45 9.72
N ALA A 381 1.62 5.12 9.71
CA ALA A 381 1.00 4.23 8.70
C ALA A 381 -0.51 4.44 8.58
N ALA A 382 -1.22 4.46 9.71
CA ALA A 382 -2.66 4.72 9.70
C ALA A 382 -3.02 6.14 9.23
N GLN A 383 -2.17 7.14 9.47
CA GLN A 383 -2.43 8.51 9.03
C GLN A 383 -2.26 8.63 7.52
N VAL A 384 -1.18 8.06 6.97
CA VAL A 384 -0.94 7.98 5.52
C VAL A 384 -2.08 7.21 4.85
N PHE A 385 -2.47 6.06 5.39
CA PHE A 385 -3.58 5.25 4.85
C PHE A 385 -4.90 6.02 4.80
N ASN A 386 -5.20 6.80 5.83
CA ASN A 386 -6.44 7.57 5.92
C ASN A 386 -6.46 8.84 5.04
N LEU A 387 -5.39 9.19 4.33
CA LEU A 387 -5.38 10.34 3.41
C LEU A 387 -6.46 10.20 2.32
N PHE A 388 -6.57 9.00 1.73
CA PHE A 388 -7.48 8.71 0.63
C PHE A 388 -8.97 8.77 1.03
N PRO A 389 -9.44 8.02 2.05
CA PRO A 389 -10.86 8.10 2.44
C PRO A 389 -11.26 9.49 2.96
N ASN A 390 -10.32 10.21 3.59
CA ASN A 390 -10.57 11.60 3.98
C ASN A 390 -10.79 12.50 2.76
N PHE A 391 -10.01 12.32 1.69
CA PHE A 391 -10.20 13.08 0.45
C PHE A 391 -11.59 12.82 -0.15
N VAL A 392 -12.02 11.55 -0.25
CA VAL A 392 -13.35 11.20 -0.77
C VAL A 392 -14.44 11.88 0.04
N SER A 393 -14.39 11.78 1.38
CA SER A 393 -15.38 12.43 2.24
C SER A 393 -15.42 13.95 2.03
N LEU A 394 -14.26 14.60 1.86
CA LEU A 394 -14.19 16.03 1.61
C LEU A 394 -14.72 16.41 0.22
N ALA A 395 -14.45 15.61 -0.81
CA ALA A 395 -15.00 15.79 -2.15
C ALA A 395 -16.53 15.61 -2.17
N SER A 396 -17.04 14.56 -1.50
CA SER A 396 -18.49 14.32 -1.35
C SER A 396 -19.22 15.48 -0.69
N ASN A 397 -18.60 16.17 0.27
CA ASN A 397 -19.19 17.36 0.87
C ASN A 397 -19.38 18.50 -0.14
N CYS A 398 -18.47 18.65 -1.13
CA CYS A 398 -18.64 19.65 -2.19
C CYS A 398 -19.87 19.36 -3.05
N TYR A 399 -20.15 18.09 -3.36
CA TYR A 399 -21.38 17.69 -4.07
C TYR A 399 -22.63 17.97 -3.23
N ALA A 400 -22.61 17.62 -1.93
CA ALA A 400 -23.73 17.88 -1.02
C ALA A 400 -24.05 19.39 -0.92
N ASP A 401 -23.03 20.24 -0.83
CA ASP A 401 -23.20 21.69 -0.75
C ASP A 401 -23.84 22.29 -2.03
N GLU A 402 -23.51 21.77 -3.21
CA GLU A 402 -24.11 22.24 -4.48
C GLU A 402 -25.51 21.67 -4.69
N SER A 403 -25.78 20.44 -4.24
CA SER A 403 -27.13 19.85 -4.29
C SER A 403 -28.17 20.75 -3.60
N VAL A 404 -27.85 21.26 -2.41
CA VAL A 404 -28.76 22.14 -1.64
C VAL A 404 -29.05 23.45 -2.39
N LYS A 405 -28.09 23.96 -3.17
CA LYS A 405 -28.25 25.20 -3.94
C LYS A 405 -29.08 24.96 -5.19
N LEU A 406 -28.88 23.84 -5.87
CA LEU A 406 -29.71 23.43 -7.00
C LEU A 406 -31.17 23.20 -6.58
N ASP A 407 -31.42 22.60 -5.41
CA ASP A 407 -32.78 22.50 -4.87
C ASP A 407 -33.46 23.87 -4.70
N ALA A 408 -32.70 24.88 -4.24
CA ALA A 408 -33.22 26.24 -4.13
C ALA A 408 -33.56 26.86 -5.50
N LEU A 409 -32.80 26.53 -6.55
CA LEU A 409 -33.10 26.94 -7.92
C LEU A 409 -34.42 26.33 -8.41
N TYR A 410 -34.62 25.02 -8.21
CA TYR A 410 -35.84 24.33 -8.62
C TYR A 410 -37.09 24.91 -7.92
N VAL A 411 -36.99 25.27 -6.64
CA VAL A 411 -38.09 25.94 -5.92
C VAL A 411 -38.31 27.38 -6.41
N ALA A 412 -37.24 28.09 -6.81
CA ALA A 412 -37.32 29.49 -7.23
C ALA A 412 -37.97 29.70 -8.60
N VAL A 413 -38.01 28.69 -9.47
CA VAL A 413 -38.59 28.80 -10.81
C VAL A 413 -40.11 28.66 -10.83
N LEU A 414 -40.71 27.98 -9.85
CA LEU A 414 -42.17 27.75 -9.80
C LEU A 414 -43.00 29.05 -9.76
N PRO A 415 -42.66 30.10 -8.97
CA PRO A 415 -43.39 31.36 -9.00
C PRO A 415 -43.30 32.10 -10.35
N LEU A 416 -42.27 31.84 -11.17
CA LEU A 416 -42.13 32.45 -12.49
C LEU A 416 -43.19 31.92 -13.46
N VAL A 417 -43.60 30.65 -13.32
CA VAL A 417 -44.72 30.08 -14.09
C VAL A 417 -46.02 30.82 -13.80
N GLN A 418 -46.29 31.14 -12.53
CA GLN A 418 -47.49 31.91 -12.17
C GLN A 418 -47.48 33.31 -12.82
N LEU A 419 -46.31 33.96 -12.90
CA LEU A 419 -46.19 35.26 -13.57
C LEU A 419 -46.37 35.18 -15.10
N ILE A 420 -46.08 34.03 -15.71
CA ILE A 420 -46.30 33.78 -17.14
C ILE A 420 -47.79 33.53 -17.39
N LEU A 421 -48.43 32.69 -16.59
CA LEU A 421 -49.86 32.40 -16.70
C LEU A 421 -50.73 33.64 -16.47
N PHE A 422 -50.34 34.51 -15.54
CA PHE A 422 -51.02 35.79 -15.31
C PHE A 422 -51.07 36.69 -16.56
N ASP A 423 -50.12 36.57 -17.49
CA ASP A 423 -50.15 37.36 -18.73
C ASP A 423 -51.21 36.86 -19.74
N VAL A 424 -51.73 35.65 -19.57
CA VAL A 424 -52.64 35.01 -20.52
C VAL A 424 -53.99 34.62 -19.92
N GLU A 425 -54.16 34.65 -18.59
CA GLU A 425 -55.35 34.16 -17.88
C GLU A 425 -56.68 34.86 -18.23
N ASP A 426 -56.63 36.05 -18.83
CA ASP A 426 -57.83 36.82 -19.23
C ASP A 426 -58.01 36.91 -20.76
N LEU A 427 -57.29 36.09 -21.52
CA LEU A 427 -57.29 36.15 -22.98
C LEU A 427 -58.69 35.87 -23.55
N SER A 428 -59.33 34.77 -23.14
CA SER A 428 -60.64 34.37 -23.59
C SER A 428 -61.74 35.37 -23.18
N GLU A 429 -61.65 35.97 -22.00
CA GLU A 429 -62.56 37.04 -21.55
C GLU A 429 -62.39 38.31 -22.41
N SER A 430 -61.14 38.68 -22.71
CA SER A 430 -60.84 39.82 -23.59
C SER A 430 -61.43 39.60 -24.99
N LEU A 431 -61.30 38.40 -25.55
CA LEU A 431 -61.88 38.05 -26.85
C LEU A 431 -63.42 38.08 -26.82
N THR A 432 -64.02 37.48 -25.79
CA THR A 432 -65.48 37.49 -25.59
C THR A 432 -66.04 38.91 -25.49
N THR A 433 -65.32 39.79 -24.80
CA THR A 433 -65.69 41.19 -24.65
C THR A 433 -65.67 41.92 -26.00
N CYS A 434 -64.66 41.66 -26.84
CA CYS A 434 -64.58 42.28 -28.17
C CYS A 434 -65.69 41.82 -29.12
N ILE A 435 -66.08 40.53 -29.09
CA ILE A 435 -67.22 40.03 -29.86
C ILE A 435 -68.54 40.71 -29.44
N SER A 436 -68.68 40.98 -28.13
CA SER A 436 -69.87 41.60 -27.57
C SER A 436 -69.93 43.12 -27.77
N TYR A 437 -68.86 43.72 -28.32
CA TYR A 437 -68.76 45.17 -28.50
C TYR A 437 -69.61 45.63 -29.71
N PRO A 438 -70.38 46.73 -29.61
CA PRO A 438 -71.26 47.19 -30.70
C PRO A 438 -70.54 47.64 -31.98
N ASP A 439 -69.21 47.84 -31.91
CA ASP A 439 -68.30 48.21 -33.01
C ASP A 439 -67.17 47.18 -33.08
N ASP A 440 -67.57 45.92 -33.27
CA ASP A 440 -66.73 44.73 -33.43
C ASP A 440 -65.63 44.87 -34.49
N ALA A 441 -65.81 45.79 -35.44
CA ALA A 441 -64.88 46.11 -36.50
C ALA A 441 -63.60 46.86 -36.05
N LEU A 442 -63.52 47.33 -34.79
CA LEU A 442 -62.36 48.07 -34.28
C LEU A 442 -61.78 47.55 -32.96
N CYS A 443 -62.48 46.69 -32.22
CA CYS A 443 -62.03 46.26 -30.89
C CYS A 443 -60.71 45.49 -30.93
N PHE A 444 -60.56 44.54 -31.87
CA PHE A 444 -59.37 43.71 -31.97
C PHE A 444 -58.16 44.53 -32.43
N SER A 445 -58.35 45.46 -33.37
CA SER A 445 -57.29 46.41 -33.75
C SER A 445 -56.80 47.29 -32.58
N MET A 446 -57.66 47.57 -31.59
CA MET A 446 -57.34 48.40 -30.44
C MET A 446 -56.54 47.63 -29.37
N ILE A 447 -56.90 46.38 -29.09
CA ILE A 447 -56.22 45.56 -28.06
C ILE A 447 -54.97 44.86 -28.59
N SER A 448 -54.88 44.65 -29.91
CA SER A 448 -53.79 43.92 -30.56
C SER A 448 -52.38 44.45 -30.21
N PRO A 449 -52.09 45.77 -30.22
CA PRO A 449 -50.77 46.28 -29.81
C PRO A 449 -50.45 46.09 -28.31
N LEU A 450 -51.48 46.01 -27.46
CA LEU A 450 -51.30 45.74 -26.03
C LEU A 450 -50.87 44.29 -25.82
N TYR A 451 -51.53 43.36 -26.49
CA TYR A 451 -51.15 41.95 -26.49
C TYR A 451 -49.78 41.72 -27.14
N GLU A 452 -49.44 42.42 -28.22
CA GLU A 452 -48.09 42.36 -28.79
C GLU A 452 -47.02 42.72 -27.73
N THR A 453 -47.25 43.79 -26.97
CA THR A 453 -46.32 44.21 -25.90
C THR A 453 -46.30 43.20 -24.75
N LEU A 454 -47.46 42.70 -24.33
CA LEU A 454 -47.59 41.73 -23.25
C LEU A 454 -46.87 40.43 -23.59
N LEU A 455 -47.07 39.88 -24.79
CA LEU A 455 -46.47 38.61 -25.22
C LEU A 455 -44.96 38.70 -25.43
N ALA A 456 -44.44 39.87 -25.78
CA ALA A 456 -42.99 40.11 -25.74
C ALA A 456 -42.43 40.01 -24.32
N LEU A 457 -43.15 40.52 -23.32
CA LEU A 457 -42.78 40.37 -21.90
C LEU A 457 -42.96 38.92 -21.42
N THR A 458 -44.02 38.22 -21.84
CA THR A 458 -44.26 36.81 -21.53
C THR A 458 -43.13 35.93 -22.07
N THR A 459 -42.69 36.17 -23.31
CA THR A 459 -41.51 35.51 -23.90
C THR A 459 -40.27 35.77 -23.05
N THR A 460 -40.05 37.03 -22.66
CA THR A 460 -38.92 37.41 -21.80
C THR A 460 -38.96 36.70 -20.44
N LYS A 461 -40.13 36.56 -19.81
CA LYS A 461 -40.30 35.84 -18.54
C LYS A 461 -40.00 34.35 -18.67
N ARG A 462 -40.46 33.71 -19.76
CA ARG A 462 -40.15 32.29 -20.04
C ARG A 462 -38.65 32.10 -20.26
N ASP A 463 -38.04 32.93 -21.10
CA ASP A 463 -36.61 32.86 -21.40
C ASP A 463 -35.76 33.21 -20.16
N TYR A 464 -36.29 33.98 -19.21
CA TYR A 464 -35.64 34.26 -17.93
C TYR A 464 -35.50 33.01 -17.05
N ILE A 465 -36.42 32.05 -17.10
CA ILE A 465 -36.27 30.76 -16.40
C ILE A 465 -35.02 30.04 -16.93
N LEU A 466 -34.89 29.98 -18.25
CA LEU A 466 -33.75 29.36 -18.92
C LEU A 466 -32.42 30.06 -18.58
N GLN A 467 -32.41 31.39 -18.56
CA GLN A 467 -31.26 32.18 -18.13
C GLN A 467 -30.91 31.94 -16.66
N LEU A 468 -31.92 31.76 -15.79
CA LEU A 468 -31.69 31.49 -14.38
C LEU A 468 -31.01 30.13 -14.18
N PHE A 469 -31.45 29.10 -14.90
CA PHE A 469 -30.76 27.81 -14.94
C PHE A 469 -29.32 27.95 -15.39
N GLU A 470 -29.08 28.59 -16.53
CA GLU A 470 -27.73 28.80 -17.08
C GLU A 470 -26.83 29.59 -16.10
N HIS A 471 -27.33 30.65 -15.48
CA HIS A 471 -26.54 31.44 -14.54
C HIS A 471 -26.18 30.65 -13.29
N GLU A 472 -27.13 29.91 -12.72
CA GLU A 472 -26.88 29.20 -11.48
C GLU A 472 -26.06 27.92 -11.67
N THR A 473 -26.23 27.20 -12.76
CA THR A 473 -25.36 26.05 -13.08
C THR A 473 -23.94 26.50 -13.36
N ASN A 474 -23.73 27.59 -14.11
CA ASN A 474 -22.40 28.16 -14.31
C ASN A 474 -21.76 28.61 -12.98
N ALA A 475 -22.52 29.26 -12.11
CA ALA A 475 -22.04 29.64 -10.79
C ALA A 475 -21.72 28.42 -9.92
N SER A 476 -22.51 27.35 -10.04
CA SER A 476 -22.30 26.09 -9.34
C SER A 476 -20.99 25.42 -9.74
N VAL A 477 -20.68 25.32 -11.04
CA VAL A 477 -19.39 24.78 -11.52
C VAL A 477 -18.21 25.53 -10.91
N GLN A 478 -18.27 26.87 -10.85
CA GLN A 478 -17.19 27.67 -10.27
C GLN A 478 -17.03 27.45 -8.76
N ARG A 479 -18.14 27.35 -8.02
CA ARG A 479 -18.11 27.10 -6.58
C ARG A 479 -17.65 25.68 -6.27
N PHE A 480 -18.12 24.69 -7.02
CA PHE A 480 -17.68 23.31 -6.92
C PHE A 480 -16.18 23.19 -7.19
N SER A 481 -15.71 23.74 -8.31
CA SER A 481 -14.29 23.74 -8.66
C SER A 481 -13.43 24.39 -7.57
N ALA A 482 -13.86 25.52 -7.02
CA ALA A 482 -13.17 26.15 -5.90
C ALA A 482 -13.14 25.26 -4.64
N CYS A 483 -14.26 24.61 -4.29
CA CYS A 483 -14.35 23.68 -3.18
C CYS A 483 -13.42 22.49 -3.37
N TYR A 484 -13.52 21.83 -4.52
CA TYR A 484 -12.79 20.60 -4.84
C TYR A 484 -11.27 20.85 -4.90
N HIS A 485 -10.82 21.90 -5.58
CA HIS A 485 -9.41 22.27 -5.59
C HIS A 485 -8.89 22.67 -4.20
N ALA A 486 -9.70 23.34 -3.38
CA ALA A 486 -9.32 23.65 -2.00
C ALA A 486 -9.09 22.37 -1.18
N GLN A 487 -9.86 21.29 -1.40
CA GLN A 487 -9.62 20.00 -0.75
C GLN A 487 -8.30 19.36 -1.23
N LYS A 488 -8.00 19.40 -2.53
CA LYS A 488 -6.69 18.95 -3.06
C LYS A 488 -5.52 19.71 -2.42
N PHE A 489 -5.62 21.05 -2.31
CA PHE A 489 -4.59 21.86 -1.64
C PHE A 489 -4.45 21.52 -0.16
N ARG A 490 -5.56 21.29 0.54
CA ARG A 490 -5.52 20.86 1.94
C ARG A 490 -4.83 19.52 2.09
N LEU A 491 -5.12 18.56 1.23
CA LEU A 491 -4.46 17.25 1.29
C LEU A 491 -2.95 17.39 1.03
N ARG A 492 -2.52 18.18 0.03
CA ARG A 492 -1.10 18.49 -0.20
C ARG A 492 -0.41 19.02 1.04
N GLN A 493 -1.05 19.93 1.75
CA GLN A 493 -0.49 20.48 2.99
C GLN A 493 -0.31 19.37 4.05
N VAL A 494 -1.33 18.54 4.25
CA VAL A 494 -1.24 17.41 5.21
C VAL A 494 -0.15 16.43 4.81
N MET A 495 0.01 16.15 3.51
CA MET A 495 1.06 15.27 3.00
C MET A 495 2.46 15.82 3.27
N TYR A 496 2.67 17.12 3.05
CA TYR A 496 3.93 17.78 3.36
C TYR A 496 4.24 17.79 4.87
N GLU A 497 3.23 18.05 5.70
CA GLU A 497 3.36 17.98 7.16
C GLU A 497 3.75 16.55 7.59
N LEU A 498 3.11 15.54 7.01
CA LEU A 498 3.35 14.13 7.31
C LEU A 498 4.75 13.67 6.89
N GLU A 499 5.23 14.08 5.71
CA GLU A 499 6.59 13.84 5.26
C GLU A 499 7.62 14.42 6.24
N THR A 500 7.46 15.69 6.61
CA THR A 500 8.33 16.37 7.58
C THR A 500 8.32 15.67 8.94
N ASP A 501 7.14 15.26 9.40
CA ASP A 501 6.96 14.58 10.68
C ASP A 501 7.59 13.17 10.68
N VAL A 502 7.54 12.46 9.56
CA VAL A 502 8.19 11.16 9.38
C VAL A 502 9.71 11.31 9.42
N GLU A 503 10.28 12.27 8.68
CA GLU A 503 11.73 12.56 8.70
C GLU A 503 12.22 12.93 10.12
N LEU A 504 11.46 13.77 10.84
CA LEU A 504 11.79 14.12 12.22
C LEU A 504 11.70 12.92 13.16
N CYS A 505 10.69 12.06 12.99
CA CYS A 505 10.56 10.86 13.78
C CYS A 505 11.73 9.89 13.55
N GLU A 506 12.21 9.76 12.32
CA GLU A 506 13.36 8.89 12.01
C GLU A 506 14.59 9.23 12.87
N THR A 507 14.81 10.53 13.14
CA THR A 507 15.99 11.02 13.87
C THR A 507 15.74 11.24 15.37
N GLU A 508 14.55 11.68 15.78
CA GLU A 508 14.23 12.04 17.18
C GLU A 508 13.27 11.05 17.87
N GLY A 509 12.74 10.07 17.13
CA GLY A 509 11.84 9.04 17.65
C GLY A 509 10.57 9.62 18.26
N PRO A 510 10.21 9.27 19.50
CA PRO A 510 8.99 9.78 20.16
C PRO A 510 8.95 11.29 20.39
N LEU A 511 10.09 11.98 20.26
CA LEU A 511 10.18 13.43 20.41
C LEU A 511 10.09 14.16 19.06
N GLY A 512 10.29 13.43 17.95
CA GLY A 512 10.09 13.92 16.58
C GLY A 512 8.64 13.77 16.16
N GLY A 513 8.03 14.91 15.83
CA GLY A 513 6.62 15.03 15.42
C GLY A 513 5.66 15.28 16.57
#